data_AF-A0A3S4HD58-F1
#
_entry.id   AF-A0A3S4HD58-F1
#
_cell.length_a   1.000
_cell.length_b   1.000
_cell.length_c   1.000
_cell.angle_alpha   90.00
_cell.angle_beta   90.00
_cell.angle_gamma   90.00
#
_symmetry.space_group_name_H-M   'P 1'
#
loop_
_entity.id
_entity.type
_entity.pdbx_description
1 polymer ?
#
loop_
_entity_poly.entity_id
_entity_poly.type
_entity_poly.pdbx_seq_one_letter_code
_entity_poly.pdbx_strand_id
1 'polypeptide(L)'
;MPKLRKNTYAMRYVAGQPAERILPPGAFAGVSPVYPAGTPLSSDEKIRVLVWNIFKQQRAEWQSVLKNFGKDAHLVLLQEAQTTPELVRFATSNYLAADQVPALVLPQHPSGVMTLASAHPIYCCPLREREPILRLPKSALVTVYPLPDARLLMVVNIHAVNFSLGVDVYSKQLLPIGDQIAHHSGPVIMAGDFNAWSRPRMNALYRFAREMSLREVRFSDDQRRRAFGRPSILCSTVG
;
A
#
# COMPACT_ATOMS: atom_id res chain seq x y z
N MET A 1 3.15 20.67 -11.31
CA MET A 1 2.99 20.00 -10.00
C MET A 1 1.54 19.57 -9.82
N PRO A 2 1.25 18.29 -9.54
CA PRO A 2 -0.11 17.87 -9.20
C PRO A 2 -0.50 18.53 -7.87
N LYS A 3 -1.60 19.30 -7.84
CA LYS A 3 -2.14 19.84 -6.58
C LYS A 3 -2.57 18.68 -5.69
N LEU A 4 -1.89 18.50 -4.56
CA LEU A 4 -2.36 17.63 -3.47
C LEU A 4 -3.78 18.04 -3.09
N ARG A 5 -4.75 17.14 -3.27
CA ARG A 5 -6.17 17.46 -3.14
C ARG A 5 -6.55 17.54 -1.65
N LYS A 6 -7.17 18.65 -1.24
CA LYS A 6 -7.54 19.05 0.14
C LYS A 6 -8.27 18.01 1.02
N ASN A 7 -8.72 16.88 0.48
CA ASN A 7 -9.50 15.84 1.19
C ASN A 7 -8.88 14.44 1.13
N THR A 8 -7.57 14.32 0.86
CA THR A 8 -6.86 13.03 0.92
C THR A 8 -6.24 12.90 2.30
N TYR A 9 -6.45 11.77 2.97
CA TYR A 9 -5.93 11.49 4.31
C TYR A 9 -5.78 9.97 4.49
N ALA A 10 -4.96 9.57 5.45
CA ALA A 10 -4.97 8.23 6.01
C ALA A 10 -5.60 8.25 7.40
N MET A 11 -6.19 7.15 7.82
CA MET A 11 -6.56 6.88 9.21
C MET A 11 -5.53 5.95 9.81
N ARG A 12 -5.03 6.29 10.99
CA ARG A 12 -4.10 5.46 11.77
C ARG A 12 -4.82 4.87 12.97
N TYR A 13 -4.60 3.57 13.18
CA TYR A 13 -5.11 2.80 14.30
C TYR A 13 -3.93 2.22 15.07
N VAL A 14 -3.91 2.49 16.37
CA VAL A 14 -2.90 2.00 17.33
C VAL A 14 -3.65 1.48 18.56
N ALA A 15 -3.16 0.39 19.15
CA ALA A 15 -3.78 -0.21 20.33
C ALA A 15 -3.90 0.81 21.48
N GLY A 16 -5.09 0.91 22.07
CA GLY A 16 -5.35 1.81 23.20
C GLY A 16 -5.41 3.31 22.86
N GLN A 17 -5.29 3.70 21.59
CA GLN A 17 -5.33 5.09 21.15
C GLN A 17 -6.58 5.37 20.30
N PRO A 18 -7.12 6.60 20.31
CA PRO A 18 -8.16 7.00 19.37
C PRO A 18 -7.63 6.96 17.93
N ALA A 19 -8.52 6.71 16.97
CA ALA A 19 -8.14 6.73 15.55
C ALA A 19 -7.68 8.13 15.14
N GLU A 20 -6.50 8.22 14.54
CA GLU A 20 -5.85 9.48 14.17
C GLU A 20 -5.98 9.73 12.66
N ARG A 21 -6.23 10.98 12.26
CA ARG A 21 -6.24 11.37 10.85
C ARG A 21 -4.88 11.92 10.44
N ILE A 22 -4.18 11.19 9.57
CA ILE A 22 -2.91 11.59 8.97
C ILE A 22 -3.15 12.33 7.66
N LEU A 23 -2.68 13.57 7.57
CA LEU A 23 -2.70 14.33 6.34
C LEU A 23 -1.45 14.01 5.50
N PRO A 24 -1.53 14.09 4.17
CA PRO A 24 -0.34 14.01 3.34
C PRO A 24 0.69 15.04 3.82
N PRO A 25 1.97 14.64 3.92
CA PRO A 25 3.04 15.58 4.17
C PRO A 25 3.03 16.64 3.07
N GLY A 26 3.30 17.89 3.43
CA GLY A 26 3.32 19.01 2.49
C GLY A 26 4.22 18.73 1.28
N ALA A 27 3.96 19.41 0.16
CA ALA A 27 4.74 19.23 -1.06
C ALA A 27 6.24 19.30 -0.75
N PHE A 28 6.98 18.25 -1.10
CA PHE A 28 8.43 18.15 -0.96
C PHE A 28 9.12 19.22 -1.80
N ALA A 29 9.25 20.42 -1.25
CA ALA A 29 10.13 21.44 -1.78
C ALA A 29 11.53 21.21 -1.19
N GLY A 30 12.30 20.32 -1.80
CA GLY A 30 13.77 20.36 -1.77
C GLY A 30 14.49 19.94 -0.48
N VAL A 31 13.83 19.36 0.51
CA VAL A 31 14.48 18.84 1.72
C VAL A 31 14.27 17.34 1.80
N SER A 32 15.35 16.56 1.78
CA SER A 32 15.31 15.14 2.13
C SER A 32 14.66 15.02 3.51
N PRO A 33 13.53 14.31 3.65
CA PRO A 33 12.85 14.21 4.93
C PRO A 33 13.80 13.58 5.96
N VAL A 34 14.15 14.36 6.99
CA VAL A 34 14.77 13.84 8.20
C VAL A 34 13.65 13.14 8.96
N TYR A 35 13.59 11.83 8.83
CA TYR A 35 12.59 11.04 9.54
C TYR A 35 12.95 10.94 11.02
N PRO A 36 11.96 11.00 11.94
CA PRO A 36 12.22 10.78 13.36
C PRO A 36 12.79 9.38 13.59
N ALA A 37 13.62 9.21 14.62
CA ALA A 37 14.11 7.90 15.03
C ALA A 37 12.90 7.02 15.43
N GLY A 38 12.58 6.03 14.59
CA GLY A 38 11.54 5.04 14.86
C GLY A 38 12.14 3.69 15.22
N THR A 39 11.35 2.82 15.84
CA THR A 39 11.72 1.43 16.04
C THR A 39 11.83 0.71 14.68
N PRO A 40 12.87 -0.10 14.45
CA PRO A 40 13.00 -0.88 13.22
C PRO A 40 11.79 -1.78 12.95
N LEU A 41 11.45 -1.97 11.66
CA LEU A 41 10.34 -2.82 11.21
C LEU A 41 10.47 -4.28 11.65
N SER A 42 11.70 -4.78 11.73
CA SER A 42 11.99 -6.14 12.17
C SER A 42 13.39 -6.18 12.74
N SER A 43 13.64 -7.09 13.66
CA SER A 43 14.99 -7.50 14.08
C SER A 43 15.59 -8.57 13.18
N ASP A 44 14.79 -9.17 12.29
CA ASP A 44 15.22 -10.22 11.37
C ASP A 44 15.87 -9.61 10.11
N GLU A 45 16.83 -10.33 9.52
CA GLU A 45 17.37 -9.98 8.19
C GLU A 45 16.31 -10.11 7.08
N LYS A 46 15.27 -10.91 7.30
CA LYS A 46 14.21 -11.19 6.32
C LYS A 46 12.92 -10.48 6.68
N ILE A 47 12.36 -9.76 5.71
CA ILE A 47 11.07 -9.10 5.86
C ILE A 47 9.97 -9.98 5.28
N ARG A 48 9.05 -10.43 6.12
CA ARG A 48 7.87 -11.20 5.71
C ARG A 48 6.72 -10.24 5.39
N VAL A 49 6.21 -10.32 4.16
CA VAL A 49 5.15 -9.44 3.65
C VAL A 49 3.98 -10.28 3.16
N LEU A 50 2.79 -10.02 3.68
CA LEU A 50 1.53 -10.56 3.16
C LEU A 50 0.86 -9.49 2.29
N VAL A 51 0.48 -9.85 1.06
CA VAL A 51 -0.23 -8.94 0.14
C VAL A 51 -1.55 -9.57 -0.22
N TRP A 52 -2.67 -8.89 0.04
CA TRP A 52 -3.98 -9.48 -0.17
C TRP A 52 -5.09 -8.47 -0.49
N ASN A 53 -5.71 -8.60 -1.66
CA ASN A 53 -7.02 -8.01 -1.90
C ASN A 53 -8.07 -8.82 -1.11
N ILE A 54 -8.52 -8.28 0.02
CA ILE A 54 -9.40 -8.93 0.99
C ILE A 54 -10.89 -8.86 0.58
N PHE A 55 -11.19 -8.32 -0.61
CA PHE A 55 -12.52 -8.29 -1.22
C PHE A 55 -13.61 -7.83 -0.24
N LYS A 56 -13.37 -6.69 0.43
CA LYS A 56 -14.30 -6.09 1.40
C LYS A 56 -14.76 -7.05 2.50
N GLN A 57 -13.88 -7.98 2.90
CA GLN A 57 -14.17 -8.98 3.93
C GLN A 57 -15.41 -9.84 3.62
N GLN A 58 -15.84 -9.94 2.36
CA GLN A 58 -17.07 -10.66 1.98
C GLN A 58 -16.93 -12.20 2.05
N ARG A 59 -15.69 -12.71 2.12
CA ARG A 59 -15.44 -14.15 2.30
C ARG A 59 -15.43 -14.50 3.78
N ALA A 60 -16.24 -15.47 4.21
CA ALA A 60 -16.35 -15.89 5.61
C ALA A 60 -14.98 -16.21 6.26
N GLU A 61 -14.05 -16.76 5.48
CA GLU A 61 -12.75 -17.24 5.97
C GLU A 61 -11.73 -16.14 6.29
N TRP A 62 -12.05 -14.86 6.06
CA TRP A 62 -11.01 -13.83 5.99
C TRP A 62 -10.20 -13.67 7.27
N GLN A 63 -10.85 -13.83 8.43
CA GLN A 63 -10.19 -13.77 9.72
C GLN A 63 -9.20 -14.92 9.92
N SER A 64 -9.60 -16.13 9.53
CA SER A 64 -8.75 -17.32 9.65
C SER A 64 -7.51 -17.19 8.75
N VAL A 65 -7.67 -16.66 7.54
CA VAL A 65 -6.54 -16.36 6.64
C VAL A 65 -5.57 -15.37 7.28
N LEU A 66 -6.06 -14.25 7.83
CA LEU A 66 -5.20 -13.28 8.50
C LEU A 66 -4.55 -13.83 9.78
N LYS A 67 -5.24 -14.66 10.54
CA LYS A 67 -4.66 -15.33 11.73
C LYS A 67 -3.55 -16.31 11.34
N ASN A 68 -3.73 -17.06 10.26
CA ASN A 68 -2.77 -18.08 9.85
C ASN A 68 -1.55 -17.51 9.13
N PHE A 69 -1.74 -16.52 8.26
CA PHE A 69 -0.67 -15.98 7.42
C PHE A 69 -0.22 -14.58 7.82
N GLY A 70 -1.09 -13.81 8.48
CA GLY A 70 -0.80 -12.44 8.88
C GLY A 70 0.08 -12.38 10.13
N LYS A 71 -0.23 -13.16 11.18
CA LYS A 71 0.41 -13.03 12.51
C LYS A 71 1.95 -13.01 12.48
N ASP A 72 2.56 -13.74 11.56
CA ASP A 72 4.02 -13.85 11.45
C ASP A 72 4.62 -12.85 10.45
N ALA A 73 3.80 -12.12 9.69
CA ALA A 73 4.23 -11.12 8.73
C ALA A 73 4.61 -9.80 9.43
N HIS A 74 5.70 -9.18 8.99
CA HIS A 74 6.09 -7.85 9.46
C HIS A 74 5.21 -6.75 8.85
N LEU A 75 4.71 -6.99 7.65
CA LEU A 75 3.83 -6.11 6.88
C LEU A 75 2.66 -6.90 6.30
N VAL A 76 1.44 -6.37 6.43
CA VAL A 76 0.26 -6.86 5.71
C VAL A 76 -0.32 -5.73 4.87
N LEU A 77 -0.31 -5.91 3.55
CA LEU A 77 -0.76 -4.95 2.56
C LEU A 77 -2.12 -5.39 2.01
N LEU A 78 -3.19 -4.80 2.54
CA LEU A 78 -4.56 -5.12 2.17
C LEU A 78 -5.11 -4.14 1.13
N GLN A 79 -5.83 -4.67 0.14
CA GLN A 79 -6.64 -3.89 -0.81
C GLN A 79 -8.12 -4.25 -0.65
N GLU A 80 -9.00 -3.29 -0.93
CA GLU A 80 -10.44 -3.37 -0.66
C GLU A 80 -10.80 -3.58 0.82
N ALA A 81 -9.91 -3.25 1.75
CA ALA A 81 -10.17 -3.39 3.17
C ALA A 81 -11.22 -2.39 3.64
N GLN A 82 -12.31 -2.86 4.23
CA GLN A 82 -13.27 -2.04 4.96
C GLN A 82 -12.85 -1.90 6.43
N THR A 83 -13.06 -0.71 6.99
CA THR A 83 -12.78 -0.38 8.40
C THR A 83 -13.84 -0.98 9.34
N THR A 84 -14.06 -2.29 9.27
CA THR A 84 -14.95 -3.00 10.20
C THR A 84 -14.31 -3.08 11.60
N PRO A 85 -15.07 -3.06 12.70
CA PRO A 85 -14.55 -3.24 14.05
C PRO A 85 -13.68 -4.50 14.20
N GLU A 86 -14.04 -5.59 13.54
CA GLU A 86 -13.32 -6.87 13.59
C GLU A 86 -11.93 -6.76 12.97
N LEU A 87 -11.81 -6.09 11.82
CA LEU A 87 -10.52 -5.87 11.16
C LEU A 87 -9.65 -4.92 11.98
N VAL A 88 -10.22 -3.83 12.51
CA VAL A 88 -9.49 -2.90 13.37
C VAL A 88 -8.98 -3.62 14.61
N ARG A 89 -9.81 -4.44 15.26
CA ARG A 89 -9.41 -5.27 16.40
C ARG A 89 -8.31 -6.25 16.02
N PHE A 90 -8.43 -6.96 14.89
CA PHE A 90 -7.36 -7.84 14.42
C PHE A 90 -6.06 -7.06 14.24
N ALA A 91 -6.12 -5.89 13.59
CA ALA A 91 -4.95 -5.08 13.33
C ALA A 91 -4.28 -4.59 14.61
N THR A 92 -5.03 -3.98 15.54
CA THR A 92 -4.47 -3.43 16.77
C THR A 92 -4.07 -4.49 17.80
N SER A 93 -4.58 -5.72 17.69
CA SER A 93 -4.13 -6.83 18.54
C SER A 93 -2.86 -7.54 18.04
N ASN A 94 -2.49 -7.38 16.77
CA ASN A 94 -1.37 -8.13 16.17
C ASN A 94 -0.25 -7.23 15.61
N TYR A 95 -0.49 -5.93 15.48
CA TYR A 95 0.44 -4.97 14.87
C TYR A 95 0.53 -3.68 15.69
N LEU A 96 1.66 -3.00 15.59
CA LEU A 96 1.89 -1.73 16.31
C LEU A 96 1.14 -0.57 15.66
N ALA A 97 0.99 -0.61 14.33
CA ALA A 97 0.24 0.40 13.59
C ALA A 97 -0.54 -0.22 12.42
N ALA A 98 -1.71 0.35 12.14
CA ALA A 98 -2.41 0.15 10.88
C ALA A 98 -2.80 1.50 10.28
N ASP A 99 -2.36 1.74 9.05
CA ASP A 99 -2.65 2.96 8.29
C ASP A 99 -3.57 2.60 7.12
N GLN A 100 -4.66 3.36 6.93
CA GLN A 100 -5.64 3.11 5.89
C GLN A 100 -5.93 4.36 5.09
N VAL A 101 -5.93 4.24 3.76
CA VAL A 101 -6.40 5.30 2.86
C VAL A 101 -7.80 4.94 2.39
N PRO A 102 -8.85 5.57 2.97
CA PRO A 102 -10.21 5.31 2.54
C PRO A 102 -10.38 5.78 1.10
N ALA A 103 -10.76 4.86 0.22
CA ALA A 103 -11.17 5.20 -1.11
C ALA A 103 -12.60 5.75 -1.04
N LEU A 104 -13.59 4.91 -0.73
CA LEU A 104 -15.01 5.24 -0.89
C LEU A 104 -15.67 5.53 0.46
N VAL A 105 -16.31 6.70 0.64
CA VAL A 105 -17.17 6.97 1.81
C VAL A 105 -18.60 6.53 1.47
N LEU A 106 -18.88 5.22 1.53
CA LEU A 106 -20.25 4.69 1.57
C LEU A 106 -20.76 4.68 3.02
N PRO A 107 -22.08 4.61 3.29
CA PRO A 107 -22.66 5.07 4.55
C PRO A 107 -22.26 4.34 5.83
N GLN A 108 -21.48 3.24 5.78
CA GLN A 108 -21.15 2.47 6.98
C GLN A 108 -19.65 2.15 7.15
N HIS A 109 -18.92 1.73 6.10
CA HIS A 109 -17.47 1.51 6.20
C HIS A 109 -16.72 1.86 4.91
N PRO A 110 -15.74 2.78 4.95
CA PRO A 110 -14.97 3.08 3.78
C PRO A 110 -14.03 1.94 3.40
N SER A 111 -14.04 1.55 2.13
CA SER A 111 -13.11 0.56 1.56
C SER A 111 -11.92 1.28 0.94
N GLY A 112 -10.72 0.70 1.06
CA GLY A 112 -9.50 1.25 0.49
C GLY A 112 -8.30 0.32 0.61
N VAL A 113 -7.09 0.89 0.64
CA VAL A 113 -5.88 0.16 0.99
C VAL A 113 -5.56 0.35 2.46
N MET A 114 -5.08 -0.70 3.12
CA MET A 114 -4.65 -0.69 4.51
C MET A 114 -3.32 -1.41 4.65
N THR A 115 -2.36 -0.80 5.35
CA THR A 115 -1.07 -1.39 5.68
C THR A 115 -1.00 -1.62 7.19
N LEU A 116 -0.86 -2.86 7.61
CA LEU A 116 -0.62 -3.25 9.00
C LEU A 116 0.87 -3.51 9.16
N ALA A 117 1.48 -3.00 10.21
CA ALA A 117 2.92 -3.05 10.39
C ALA A 117 3.33 -3.35 11.84
N SER A 118 4.36 -4.19 11.96
CA SER A 118 5.02 -4.53 13.23
C SER A 118 5.87 -3.38 13.80
N ALA A 119 5.91 -2.23 13.14
CA ALA A 119 6.50 -0.98 13.61
C ALA A 119 5.64 0.22 13.24
N HIS A 120 5.84 1.34 13.94
CA HIS A 120 5.25 2.61 13.55
C HIS A 120 6.00 3.17 12.33
N PRO A 121 5.30 3.56 11.25
CA PRO A 121 5.97 4.21 10.15
C PRO A 121 6.38 5.63 10.54
N ILE A 122 7.60 6.00 10.17
CA ILE A 122 8.16 7.35 10.35
C ILE A 122 7.64 8.33 9.27
N TYR A 123 6.92 7.79 8.29
CA TYR A 123 6.31 8.53 7.18
C TYR A 123 5.05 7.84 6.70
N CYS A 124 4.01 8.60 6.39
CA CYS A 124 2.76 8.09 5.86
C CYS A 124 2.18 9.09 4.86
N CYS A 125 2.10 8.70 3.59
CA CYS A 125 1.56 9.52 2.52
C CYS A 125 0.39 8.80 1.83
N PRO A 126 -0.84 9.28 2.06
CA PRO A 126 -2.02 8.78 1.38
C PRO A 126 -2.11 9.37 -0.03
N LEU A 127 -2.30 8.50 -1.02
CA LEU A 127 -2.50 8.88 -2.42
C LEU A 127 -3.88 8.41 -2.89
N ARG A 128 -4.57 9.23 -3.70
CA ARG A 128 -5.89 8.89 -4.22
C ARG A 128 -6.09 9.42 -5.64
N GLU A 129 -6.49 8.53 -6.53
CA GLU A 129 -6.92 8.83 -7.89
C GLU A 129 -8.42 8.56 -8.03
N ARG A 130 -9.16 9.38 -8.80
CA ARG A 130 -10.60 9.13 -9.06
C ARG A 130 -10.74 8.37 -10.38
N GLU A 131 -11.49 7.26 -10.37
CA GLU A 131 -11.84 6.59 -11.63
C GLU A 131 -12.76 7.50 -12.49
N PRO A 132 -12.49 7.67 -13.80
CA PRO A 132 -13.27 8.56 -14.66
C PRO A 132 -14.72 8.11 -14.86
N ILE A 133 -14.94 6.78 -14.92
CA ILE A 133 -16.22 6.19 -15.34
C ILE A 133 -17.09 5.90 -14.11
N LEU A 134 -16.62 5.06 -13.20
CA LEU A 134 -17.38 4.66 -12.02
C LEU A 134 -17.22 5.61 -10.83
N ARG A 135 -16.34 6.62 -10.94
CA ARG A 135 -15.98 7.56 -9.86
C ARG A 135 -15.59 6.88 -8.55
N LEU A 136 -15.27 5.60 -8.58
CA LEU A 136 -14.75 4.87 -7.44
C LEU A 136 -13.30 5.31 -7.26
N PRO A 137 -12.99 6.01 -6.16
CA PRO A 137 -11.61 6.38 -5.88
C PRO A 137 -10.78 5.12 -5.68
N LYS A 138 -9.57 5.14 -6.19
CA LYS A 138 -8.56 4.11 -6.04
C LYS A 138 -7.40 4.72 -5.29
N SER A 139 -6.93 4.03 -4.26
CA SER A 139 -5.96 4.56 -3.33
C SER A 139 -4.65 3.80 -3.41
N ALA A 140 -3.59 4.51 -3.08
CA ALA A 140 -2.31 3.94 -2.71
C ALA A 140 -1.88 4.54 -1.37
N LEU A 141 -1.06 3.81 -0.64
CA LEU A 141 -0.50 4.23 0.63
C LEU A 141 1.00 4.02 0.58
N VAL A 142 1.74 5.10 0.80
CA VAL A 142 3.20 5.05 0.94
C VAL A 142 3.52 5.19 2.42
N THR A 143 4.22 4.20 2.98
CA THR A 143 4.76 4.27 4.34
C THR A 143 6.27 4.03 4.31
N VAL A 144 7.00 4.59 5.28
CA VAL A 144 8.44 4.35 5.44
C VAL A 144 8.71 3.81 6.84
N TYR A 145 9.57 2.80 6.92
CA TYR A 145 9.98 2.18 8.18
C TYR A 145 11.51 2.13 8.30
N PRO A 146 12.07 2.37 9.48
CA PRO A 146 13.48 2.11 9.74
C PRO A 146 13.80 0.61 9.64
N LEU A 147 15.00 0.28 9.18
CA LEU A 147 15.59 -1.05 9.24
C LEU A 147 16.71 -1.08 10.30
N PRO A 148 17.12 -2.27 10.80
CA PRO A 148 18.18 -2.38 11.81
C PRO A 148 19.52 -1.75 11.43
N ASP A 149 19.82 -1.69 10.13
CA ASP A 149 21.07 -1.14 9.57
C ASP A 149 20.97 0.35 9.22
N ALA A 150 20.00 1.06 9.81
CA ALA A 150 19.68 2.47 9.58
C ALA A 150 19.19 2.81 8.15
N ARG A 151 19.07 1.83 7.24
CA ARG A 151 18.36 2.05 5.98
C ARG A 151 16.89 2.28 6.25
N LEU A 152 16.22 2.89 5.27
CA LEU A 152 14.80 3.17 5.32
C LEU A 152 14.09 2.37 4.23
N LEU A 153 13.12 1.56 4.63
CA LEU A 153 12.28 0.81 3.72
C LEU A 153 11.03 1.62 3.37
N MET A 154 10.88 1.99 2.11
CA MET A 154 9.62 2.50 1.58
C MET A 154 8.73 1.33 1.17
N VAL A 155 7.47 1.38 1.60
CA VAL A 155 6.43 0.42 1.26
C VAL A 155 5.29 1.14 0.57
N VAL A 156 4.99 0.72 -0.66
CA VAL A 156 3.88 1.23 -1.46
C VAL A 156 2.82 0.14 -1.57
N ASN A 157 1.69 0.34 -0.91
CA ASN A 157 0.49 -0.50 -1.04
C ASN A 157 -0.46 0.14 -2.07
N ILE A 158 -0.62 -0.49 -3.23
CA ILE A 158 -1.43 0.05 -4.34
C ILE A 158 -2.69 -0.78 -4.58
N HIS A 159 -3.81 -0.09 -4.79
CA HIS A 159 -4.96 -0.64 -5.50
C HIS A 159 -5.20 0.24 -6.74
N ALA A 160 -4.70 -0.21 -7.90
CA ALA A 160 -4.72 0.57 -9.11
C ALA A 160 -6.12 0.67 -9.73
N VAL A 161 -6.33 1.66 -10.58
CA VAL A 161 -7.60 1.87 -11.30
C VAL A 161 -8.01 0.64 -12.10
N ASN A 162 -9.29 0.25 -11.99
CA ASN A 162 -9.83 -0.88 -12.74
C ASN A 162 -10.48 -0.38 -14.04
N PHE A 163 -11.35 0.63 -13.97
CA PHE A 163 -12.13 1.10 -15.13
C PHE A 163 -11.66 2.47 -15.63
N SER A 164 -10.93 2.49 -16.75
CA SER A 164 -10.55 3.70 -17.48
C SER A 164 -10.67 3.47 -18.99
N LEU A 165 -11.10 4.49 -19.73
CA LEU A 165 -10.92 4.52 -21.18
C LEU A 165 -9.42 4.69 -21.45
N GLY A 166 -8.78 3.69 -22.06
CA GLY A 166 -7.34 3.71 -22.34
C GLY A 166 -6.43 3.56 -21.10
N VAL A 167 -5.13 3.77 -21.31
CA VAL A 167 -4.06 3.57 -20.32
C VAL A 167 -3.66 4.85 -19.57
N ASP A 168 -4.09 6.03 -20.04
CA ASP A 168 -3.56 7.30 -19.54
C ASP A 168 -3.85 7.55 -18.06
N VAL A 169 -5.06 7.20 -17.61
CA VAL A 169 -5.46 7.33 -16.19
C VAL A 169 -4.65 6.38 -15.32
N TYR A 170 -4.39 5.17 -15.82
CA TYR A 170 -3.55 4.18 -15.16
C TYR A 170 -2.12 4.71 -15.01
N SER A 171 -1.52 5.21 -16.10
CA SER A 171 -0.18 5.79 -16.07
C SER A 171 -0.10 7.03 -15.17
N LYS A 172 -1.11 7.92 -15.21
CA LYS A 172 -1.19 9.11 -14.36
C LYS A 172 -1.25 8.77 -12.87
N GLN A 173 -1.93 7.68 -12.49
CA GLN A 173 -1.97 7.22 -11.10
C GLN A 173 -0.58 6.80 -10.60
N LEU A 174 0.28 6.27 -11.47
CA LEU A 174 1.63 5.84 -11.09
C LEU A 174 2.59 7.02 -10.88
N LEU A 175 2.37 8.16 -11.54
CA LEU A 175 3.24 9.34 -11.43
C LEU A 175 3.50 9.80 -9.99
N PRO A 176 2.49 10.08 -9.14
CA PRO A 176 2.75 10.51 -7.76
C PRO A 176 3.44 9.42 -6.92
N ILE A 177 3.31 8.15 -7.27
CA ILE A 177 4.07 7.07 -6.62
C ILE A 177 5.53 7.13 -7.06
N GLY A 178 5.78 7.32 -8.35
CA GLY A 178 7.13 7.52 -8.89
C GLY A 178 7.83 8.72 -8.26
N ASP A 179 7.11 9.83 -8.06
CA ASP A 179 7.64 11.00 -7.35
C ASP A 179 8.06 10.65 -5.92
N GLN A 180 7.30 9.83 -5.19
CA GLN A 180 7.71 9.37 -3.85
C GLN A 180 8.96 8.48 -3.90
N ILE A 181 8.99 7.52 -4.82
CA ILE A 181 10.12 6.59 -4.96
C ILE A 181 11.40 7.33 -5.36
N ALA A 182 11.32 8.29 -6.27
CA ALA A 182 12.47 9.05 -6.75
C ALA A 182 13.14 9.92 -5.67
N HIS A 183 12.40 10.32 -4.63
CA HIS A 183 12.92 11.08 -3.49
C HIS A 183 13.29 10.19 -2.29
N HIS A 184 13.15 8.87 -2.40
CA HIS A 184 13.48 7.92 -1.36
C HIS A 184 14.91 7.39 -1.52
N SER A 185 15.66 7.37 -0.43
CA SER A 185 16.98 6.73 -0.36
C SER A 185 16.89 5.48 0.49
N GLY A 186 16.86 4.31 -0.16
CA GLY A 186 16.78 3.02 0.50
C GLY A 186 15.97 1.99 -0.29
N PRO A 187 15.77 0.78 0.26
CA PRO A 187 14.97 -0.25 -0.38
C PRO A 187 13.51 0.19 -0.53
N VAL A 188 12.87 -0.30 -1.59
CA VAL A 188 11.45 -0.08 -1.89
C VAL A 188 10.76 -1.41 -2.11
N ILE A 189 9.60 -1.60 -1.47
CA ILE A 189 8.62 -2.64 -1.78
C ILE A 189 7.38 -1.96 -2.34
N MET A 190 7.00 -2.30 -3.57
CA MET A 190 5.73 -1.89 -4.17
C MET A 190 4.88 -3.13 -4.44
N ALA A 191 3.71 -3.21 -3.80
CA ALA A 191 2.84 -4.36 -3.92
C ALA A 191 1.36 -3.98 -3.83
N GLY A 192 0.52 -4.89 -4.33
CA GLY A 192 -0.92 -4.81 -4.16
C GLY A 192 -1.65 -5.29 -5.41
N ASP A 193 -2.85 -4.73 -5.62
CA ASP A 193 -3.65 -5.02 -6.79
C ASP A 193 -3.37 -4.00 -7.88
N PHE A 194 -2.47 -4.37 -8.79
CA PHE A 194 -2.05 -3.52 -9.89
C PHE A 194 -3.08 -3.39 -11.01
N ASN A 195 -4.19 -4.14 -11.03
CA ASN A 195 -5.19 -4.12 -12.11
C ASN A 195 -4.61 -4.05 -13.54
N ALA A 196 -3.48 -4.74 -13.78
CA ALA A 196 -2.72 -4.71 -15.04
C ALA A 196 -3.14 -5.83 -16.01
N TRP A 197 -4.45 -5.96 -16.25
CA TRP A 197 -5.02 -7.09 -17.00
C TRP A 197 -4.82 -7.01 -18.52
N SER A 198 -4.58 -5.81 -19.08
CA SER A 198 -4.36 -5.59 -20.51
C SER A 198 -2.88 -5.37 -20.87
N ARG A 199 -2.52 -5.68 -22.13
CA ARG A 199 -1.16 -5.45 -22.65
C ARG A 199 -0.69 -3.99 -22.45
N PRO A 200 -1.50 -2.94 -22.76
CA PRO A 200 -1.09 -1.56 -22.51
C PRO A 200 -0.79 -1.27 -21.04
N ARG A 201 -1.59 -1.78 -20.10
CA ARG A 201 -1.39 -1.57 -18.67
C ARG A 201 -0.15 -2.29 -18.14
N MET A 202 0.08 -3.53 -18.57
CA MET A 202 1.32 -4.22 -18.24
C MET A 202 2.55 -3.48 -18.78
N ASN A 203 2.49 -2.99 -20.02
CA ASN A 203 3.59 -2.22 -20.59
C ASN A 203 3.86 -0.93 -19.81
N ALA A 204 2.80 -0.24 -19.37
CA ALA A 204 2.91 0.94 -18.51
C ALA A 204 3.53 0.58 -17.15
N LEU A 205 3.06 -0.49 -16.50
CA LEU A 205 3.61 -0.96 -15.23
C LEU A 205 5.08 -1.38 -15.34
N TYR A 206 5.44 -2.14 -16.37
CA TYR A 206 6.84 -2.54 -16.58
C TYR A 206 7.74 -1.38 -16.95
N ARG A 207 7.23 -0.38 -17.68
CA ARG A 207 7.96 0.87 -17.92
C ARG A 207 8.22 1.61 -16.62
N PHE A 208 7.17 1.83 -15.83
CA PHE A 208 7.28 2.44 -14.50
C PHE A 208 8.27 1.69 -13.60
N ALA A 209 8.16 0.36 -13.52
CA ALA A 209 9.05 -0.45 -12.71
C ALA A 209 10.52 -0.30 -13.16
N ARG A 210 10.79 -0.29 -14.47
CA ARG A 210 12.15 -0.05 -15.00
C ARG A 210 12.65 1.35 -14.66
N GLU A 211 11.85 2.38 -14.87
CA GLU A 211 12.20 3.77 -14.57
C GLU A 211 12.55 3.96 -13.08
N MET A 212 11.82 3.26 -12.20
CA MET A 212 12.03 3.29 -10.74
C MET A 212 13.03 2.23 -10.23
N SER A 213 13.73 1.52 -11.14
CA SER A 213 14.66 0.43 -10.79
C SER A 213 14.07 -0.69 -9.92
N LEU A 214 12.76 -0.92 -10.02
CA LEU A 214 12.05 -2.01 -9.36
C LEU A 214 12.16 -3.31 -10.17
N ARG A 215 12.29 -4.43 -9.47
CA ARG A 215 12.29 -5.77 -10.06
C ARG A 215 11.09 -6.56 -9.56
N GLU A 216 10.45 -7.29 -10.45
CA GLU A 216 9.37 -8.22 -10.08
C GLU A 216 9.94 -9.37 -9.24
N VAL A 217 9.30 -9.63 -8.10
CA VAL A 217 9.61 -10.76 -7.23
C VAL A 217 9.06 -12.04 -7.86
N ARG A 218 9.93 -13.04 -8.02
CA ARG A 218 9.57 -14.36 -8.52
C ARG A 218 9.32 -15.29 -7.34
N PHE A 219 8.19 -15.99 -7.36
CA PHE A 219 7.86 -17.02 -6.40
C PHE A 219 8.27 -18.38 -6.98
N SER A 220 8.95 -19.20 -6.18
CA SER A 220 9.31 -20.58 -6.57
C SER A 220 8.08 -21.49 -6.68
N ASP A 221 7.07 -21.24 -5.85
CA ASP A 221 5.74 -21.86 -5.91
C ASP A 221 4.66 -20.75 -5.94
N ASP A 222 4.13 -20.47 -7.14
CA ASP A 222 3.17 -19.40 -7.36
C ASP A 222 1.72 -19.91 -7.32
N GLN A 223 1.18 -20.01 -6.10
CA GLN A 223 -0.21 -20.38 -5.83
C GLN A 223 -1.18 -19.18 -5.81
N ARG A 224 -0.75 -18.00 -6.28
CA ARG A 224 -1.60 -16.79 -6.25
C ARG A 224 -2.85 -17.01 -7.10
N ARG A 225 -4.03 -16.75 -6.52
CA ARG A 225 -5.29 -16.76 -7.28
C ARG A 225 -5.21 -15.72 -8.39
N ARG A 226 -5.46 -16.18 -9.62
CA ARG A 226 -5.45 -15.35 -10.82
C ARG A 226 -6.83 -14.74 -11.03
N ALA A 227 -6.94 -13.42 -11.03
CA ALA A 227 -8.12 -12.73 -11.58
C ALA A 227 -7.85 -12.50 -13.08
N PHE A 228 -8.78 -12.91 -13.94
CA PHE A 228 -8.61 -12.85 -15.41
C PHE A 228 -7.28 -13.46 -15.92
N GLY A 229 -6.78 -14.50 -15.25
CA GLY A 229 -5.59 -15.24 -15.66
C GLY A 229 -4.24 -14.63 -15.29
N ARG A 230 -4.16 -13.56 -14.48
CA ARG A 230 -2.89 -12.92 -14.09
C ARG A 230 -2.74 -12.75 -12.56
N PRO A 231 -1.54 -12.96 -11.99
CA PRO A 231 -1.30 -12.83 -10.55
C PRO A 231 -1.13 -11.37 -10.12
N SER A 232 -1.37 -11.08 -8.83
CA SER A 232 -0.99 -9.80 -8.19
C SER A 232 0.53 -9.68 -8.18
N ILE A 233 1.08 -8.68 -8.86
CA ILE A 233 2.53 -8.49 -8.99
C ILE A 233 3.11 -7.99 -7.65
N LEU A 234 4.33 -8.38 -7.31
CA LEU A 234 5.11 -7.80 -6.23
C LEU A 234 6.39 -7.28 -6.86
N CYS A 235 6.73 -6.02 -6.64
CA CYS A 235 7.95 -5.41 -7.15
C CYS A 235 8.80 -4.94 -5.96
N SER A 236 10.09 -5.26 -5.97
CA SER A 236 11.05 -4.76 -4.98
C SER A 236 12.32 -4.26 -5.66
N THR A 237 13.01 -3.30 -5.04
CA THR A 237 14.42 -3.07 -5.38
C THR A 237 15.25 -4.25 -4.88
N VAL A 238 16.35 -4.56 -5.55
CA VAL A 238 17.37 -5.47 -5.01
C VAL A 238 18.15 -4.69 -3.97
N GLY A 239 18.23 -5.20 -2.75
CA GLY A 239 18.98 -4.61 -1.66
C GLY A 239 19.45 -5.66 -0.68
#